data_AF-A0ABD2Z157-F1
#
_entry.id   AF-A0ABD2Z157-F1
#
_cell.length_a   1.000
_cell.length_b   1.000
_cell.length_c   1.000
_cell.angle_alpha   90.00
_cell.angle_beta   90.00
_cell.angle_gamma   90.00
#
_symmetry.space_group_name_H-M   'P 1'
#
loop_
_entity.id
_entity.type
_entity.pdbx_description
1 polymer ?
#
loop_
_entity_poly.entity_id
_entity_poly.type
_entity_poly.pdbx_seq_one_letter_code
_entity_poly.pdbx_strand_id
1 'polypeptide(L)'
;MNCLSYSLASMTNVLQKQHESLPTARNMMMNLKEMFDEQSRNARQVVMKKLLSAKMIEGTPMRMHMLNMMSFIDELGLLGTEIDFTTKTDVVLSSLPNSFN
;
A
#
# COMPACT_ATOMS: atom_id res chain seq x y z
N MET A 1 -33.05 24.82 44.79
CA MET A 1 -31.89 24.43 43.95
C MET A 1 -32.05 22.94 43.70
N ASN A 2 -32.51 22.54 42.52
CA ASN A 2 -33.08 21.21 42.31
C ASN A 2 -31.97 20.17 42.01
N CYS A 3 -31.85 19.15 42.86
CA CYS A 3 -30.85 18.07 42.71
C CYS A 3 -30.95 17.38 41.34
N LEU A 4 -32.18 17.21 40.83
CA LEU A 4 -32.46 16.63 39.51
C LEU A 4 -31.82 17.41 38.36
N SER A 5 -31.79 18.75 38.40
CA SER A 5 -31.15 19.55 37.34
C SER A 5 -29.62 19.43 37.36
N TYR A 6 -29.04 19.22 38.55
CA TYR A 6 -27.59 18.99 38.68
C TYR A 6 -27.19 17.60 38.17
N SER A 7 -27.96 16.56 38.52
CA SER A 7 -27.73 15.20 38.04
C SER A 7 -27.84 15.10 36.51
N LEU A 8 -28.83 15.75 35.92
CA LEU A 8 -29.03 15.73 34.47
C LEU A 8 -27.90 16.47 33.74
N ALA A 9 -27.51 17.66 34.22
CA ALA A 9 -26.40 18.43 33.65
C ALA A 9 -25.06 17.66 33.74
N SER A 10 -24.82 16.95 34.84
CA SER A 10 -23.61 16.14 35.01
C SER A 10 -23.57 14.95 34.05
N MET A 11 -24.69 14.24 33.83
CA MET A 11 -24.75 13.13 32.88
C MET A 11 -24.51 13.60 31.44
N THR A 12 -25.13 14.72 31.05
CA THR A 12 -24.93 15.31 29.72
C THR A 12 -23.47 15.68 29.48
N ASN A 13 -22.78 16.28 30.46
CA ASN A 13 -21.38 16.65 30.33
C ASN A 13 -20.45 15.43 30.15
N VAL A 14 -20.71 14.33 30.88
CA VAL A 14 -19.95 13.08 30.74
C VAL A 14 -20.18 12.45 29.37
N LEU A 15 -21.42 12.41 28.89
CA LEU A 15 -21.77 11.90 27.56
C LEU A 15 -21.15 12.77 26.46
N GLN A 16 -21.19 14.09 26.61
CA GLN A 16 -20.64 15.05 25.66
C GLN A 16 -19.12 14.92 25.57
N LYS A 17 -18.41 14.78 26.69
CA LYS A 17 -16.96 14.47 26.70
C LYS A 17 -16.61 13.14 26.02
N GLN A 18 -17.41 12.08 26.23
CA GLN A 18 -17.19 10.81 25.52
C GLN A 18 -17.42 10.98 24.01
N HIS A 19 -18.44 11.75 23.63
CA HIS A 19 -18.78 12.02 22.24
C HIS A 19 -17.88 13.05 21.55
N GLU A 20 -17.08 13.85 22.25
CA GLU A 20 -16.05 14.72 21.65
C GLU A 20 -14.79 13.93 21.25
N SER A 21 -14.47 12.89 22.03
CA SER A 21 -13.34 12.01 21.76
C SER A 21 -13.57 11.04 20.59
N LEU A 22 -14.82 10.61 20.36
CA LEU A 22 -15.18 9.63 19.32
C LEU A 22 -15.01 10.15 17.88
N PRO A 23 -15.48 11.36 17.51
CA PRO A 23 -15.18 12.01 16.22
C PRO A 23 -13.69 12.20 16.02
N THR A 24 -12.95 12.54 17.10
CA THR A 24 -11.50 12.73 17.05
C THR A 24 -10.78 11.41 16.76
N ALA A 25 -11.12 10.33 17.47
CA ALA A 25 -10.58 8.99 17.23
C ALA A 25 -10.95 8.45 15.84
N ARG A 26 -12.20 8.67 15.39
CA ARG A 26 -12.66 8.30 14.05
C ARG A 26 -11.88 9.03 12.96
N ASN A 27 -11.68 10.35 13.12
CA ASN A 27 -10.91 11.15 12.18
C ASN A 27 -9.43 10.72 12.15
N MET A 28 -8.82 10.43 13.30
CA MET A 28 -7.47 9.88 13.37
C MET A 28 -7.36 8.54 12.64
N MET A 29 -8.32 7.63 12.85
CA MET A 29 -8.35 6.33 12.16
C MET A 29 -8.52 6.48 10.65
N MET A 30 -9.35 7.42 10.20
CA MET A 30 -9.53 7.74 8.78
C MET A 30 -8.23 8.28 8.17
N ASN A 31 -7.59 9.26 8.81
CA ASN A 31 -6.32 9.82 8.35
C ASN A 31 -5.21 8.76 8.29
N LEU A 32 -5.12 7.90 9.31
CA LEU A 32 -4.16 6.80 9.30
C LEU A 32 -4.42 5.85 8.12
N LYS A 33 -5.68 5.48 7.89
CA LYS A 33 -6.06 4.65 6.75
C LYS A 33 -5.63 5.29 5.43
N GLU A 34 -5.93 6.58 5.23
CA GLU A 34 -5.52 7.31 4.02
C GLU A 34 -4.00 7.33 3.84
N MET A 35 -3.24 7.58 4.91
CA MET A 35 -1.78 7.56 4.88
C MET A 35 -1.22 6.18 4.53
N PHE A 36 -1.77 5.10 5.13
CA PHE A 36 -1.37 3.74 4.81
C PHE A 36 -1.73 3.35 3.37
N ASP A 37 -2.92 3.74 2.89
CA ASP A 37 -3.35 3.50 1.52
C ASP A 37 -2.43 4.24 0.52
N GLU A 38 -2.07 5.49 0.82
CA GLU A 38 -1.12 6.27 0.02
C GLU A 38 0.30 5.66 0.05
N GLN A 39 0.78 5.25 1.22
CA GLN A 39 2.08 4.59 1.35
C GLN A 39 2.11 3.28 0.55
N SER A 40 1.04 2.48 0.63
CA SER A 40 0.88 1.25 -0.14
C SER A 40 0.89 1.53 -1.65
N ARG A 41 0.18 2.58 -2.09
CA ARG A 41 0.20 3.03 -3.50
C ARG A 41 1.59 3.45 -3.95
N ASN A 42 2.30 4.23 -3.13
CA ASN A 42 3.65 4.69 -3.44
C ASN A 42 4.63 3.52 -3.53
N ALA A 43 4.54 2.55 -2.61
CA ALA A 43 5.33 1.33 -2.66
C ALA A 43 5.09 0.55 -3.96
N ARG A 44 3.82 0.32 -4.33
CA ARG A 44 3.45 -0.32 -5.61
C ARG A 44 4.09 0.40 -6.80
N GLN A 45 3.98 1.72 -6.85
CA GLN A 45 4.54 2.52 -7.94
C GLN A 45 6.06 2.40 -8.03
N VAL A 46 6.77 2.39 -6.91
CA VAL A 46 8.24 2.22 -6.87
C VAL A 46 8.64 0.85 -7.42
N VAL A 47 7.99 -0.22 -6.98
CA VAL A 47 8.31 -1.58 -7.43
C VAL A 47 7.93 -1.77 -8.90
N MET A 48 6.77 -1.28 -9.32
CA MET A 48 6.34 -1.31 -10.73
C MET A 48 7.34 -0.58 -11.63
N LYS A 49 7.85 0.57 -11.17
CA LYS A 49 8.91 1.29 -11.91
C LYS A 49 10.20 0.48 -12.01
N LYS A 50 10.64 -0.18 -10.93
CA LYS A 50 11.81 -1.07 -10.97
C LYS A 50 11.61 -2.22 -11.96
N LEU A 51 10.46 -2.87 -11.92
CA LEU A 51 10.10 -3.97 -12.82
C LEU A 51 10.15 -3.54 -14.29
N LEU A 52 9.49 -2.44 -14.64
CA LEU A 52 9.38 -1.97 -16.03
C LEU A 52 10.67 -1.34 -16.56
N SER A 53 11.53 -0.82 -15.67
CA SER A 53 12.83 -0.23 -16.05
C SER A 53 13.98 -1.23 -16.05
N ALA A 54 13.79 -2.44 -15.49
CA ALA A 54 14.80 -3.47 -15.47
C ALA A 54 15.15 -3.91 -16.91
N LYS A 55 16.45 -3.91 -17.21
CA LYS A 55 17.01 -4.43 -18.46
C LYS A 55 18.19 -5.33 -18.12
N MET A 56 18.21 -6.52 -18.72
CA MET A 56 19.34 -7.42 -18.57
C MET A 56 20.54 -6.84 -19.32
N ILE A 57 21.70 -6.88 -18.66
CA ILE A 57 22.96 -6.44 -19.27
C ILE A 57 23.50 -7.60 -20.12
N GLU A 58 23.89 -7.31 -21.36
CA GLU A 58 24.46 -8.31 -22.27
C GLU A 58 25.73 -8.92 -21.68
N GLY A 59 25.88 -10.24 -21.83
CA GLY A 59 27.00 -11.00 -21.24
C GLY A 59 26.86 -11.32 -19.74
N THR A 60 25.83 -10.84 -19.04
CA THR A 60 25.55 -11.24 -17.65
C THR A 60 24.72 -12.53 -17.57
N PRO A 61 24.74 -13.27 -16.44
CA PRO A 61 23.93 -14.47 -16.30
C PRO A 61 22.42 -14.16 -16.27
N MET A 62 21.67 -14.68 -17.25
CA MET A 62 20.20 -14.56 -17.31
C MET A 62 19.51 -14.97 -16.02
N ARG A 63 20.03 -16.01 -15.34
CA ARG A 63 19.49 -16.50 -14.06
C ARG A 63 19.38 -15.38 -13.02
N MET A 64 20.39 -14.51 -12.92
CA MET A 64 20.38 -13.42 -11.94
C MET A 64 19.32 -12.37 -12.28
N HIS A 65 19.20 -12.04 -13.57
CA HIS A 65 18.15 -11.14 -14.05
C HIS A 65 16.74 -11.69 -13.78
N MET A 66 16.50 -12.96 -14.11
CA MET A 66 15.22 -13.63 -13.86
C MET A 66 14.82 -13.64 -12.37
N LEU A 67 15.78 -13.87 -11.48
CA LEU A 67 15.52 -13.81 -10.03
C LEU A 67 15.10 -12.40 -9.58
N ASN A 68 15.74 -11.36 -10.10
CA ASN A 68 15.34 -9.97 -9.80
C ASN A 68 13.92 -9.68 -10.31
N MET A 69 13.61 -10.10 -11.54
CA MET A 69 12.27 -9.91 -12.12
C MET A 69 11.19 -10.63 -11.30
N MET A 70 11.43 -11.88 -10.89
CA MET A 70 10.55 -12.62 -9.98
C MET A 70 10.37 -11.89 -8.64
N SER A 71 11.47 -11.39 -8.05
CA SER A 71 11.38 -10.69 -6.77
C SER A 71 10.49 -9.44 -6.84
N PHE A 72 10.54 -8.66 -7.92
CA PHE A 72 9.67 -7.50 -8.09
C PHE A 72 8.21 -7.90 -8.29
N ILE A 73 7.95 -8.98 -9.02
CA ILE A 73 6.61 -9.53 -9.24
C ILE A 73 6.01 -10.04 -7.92
N ASP A 74 6.79 -10.75 -7.11
CA ASP A 74 6.37 -11.26 -5.81
C ASP A 74 6.12 -10.10 -4.83
N GLU A 75 7.00 -9.08 -4.82
CA GLU A 75 6.82 -7.87 -4.02
C GLU A 75 5.54 -7.11 -4.41
N LEU A 76 5.21 -7.03 -5.69
CA LEU A 76 3.93 -6.47 -6.16
C LEU A 76 2.74 -7.29 -5.68
N GLY A 77 2.83 -8.62 -5.69
CA GLY A 77 1.81 -9.51 -5.12
C GLY A 77 1.56 -9.25 -3.64
N LEU A 78 2.63 -9.09 -2.85
CA LEU A 78 2.56 -8.74 -1.43
C LEU A 78 1.93 -7.36 -1.19
N LEU A 79 2.10 -6.43 -2.13
CA LEU A 79 1.49 -5.09 -2.10
C LEU A 79 0.06 -5.05 -2.66
N GLY A 80 -0.55 -6.22 -2.90
CA GLY A 80 -1.92 -6.37 -3.41
C GLY A 80 -2.07 -6.11 -4.91
N THR A 81 -0.98 -6.24 -5.68
CA THR A 81 -0.99 -6.12 -7.15
C THR A 81 -0.73 -7.48 -7.77
N GLU A 82 -1.80 -8.14 -8.21
CA GLU A 82 -1.66 -9.33 -9.02
C GLU A 82 -1.39 -8.95 -10.47
N ILE A 83 -0.35 -9.54 -11.05
CA ILE A 83 -0.03 -9.45 -12.47
C ILE A 83 -0.42 -10.78 -13.09
N ASP A 84 -1.18 -10.73 -14.18
CA ASP A 84 -1.54 -11.94 -14.92
C ASP A 84 -0.32 -12.58 -15.59
N PHE A 85 -0.45 -13.86 -15.93
CA PHE A 85 0.66 -14.63 -16.48
C PHE A 85 1.20 -14.04 -17.79
N THR A 86 0.32 -13.58 -18.68
CA THR A 86 0.69 -13.01 -19.98
C THR A 86 1.49 -11.72 -19.79
N THR A 87 1.04 -10.82 -18.92
CA THR A 87 1.79 -9.60 -18.61
C THR A 87 3.13 -9.90 -17.96
N LYS A 88 3.21 -10.90 -17.07
CA LYS A 88 4.50 -11.35 -16.48
C LYS A 88 5.47 -11.80 -17.57
N THR A 89 5.00 -12.63 -18.52
CA THR A 89 5.86 -13.10 -19.62
C THR A 89 6.29 -11.96 -20.53
N ASP A 90 5.38 -11.06 -20.90
CA ASP A 90 5.68 -9.94 -21.80
C ASP A 90 6.71 -8.99 -21.19
N VAL A 91 6.56 -8.66 -19.90
CA VAL A 91 7.49 -7.79 -19.18
C VAL A 91 8.87 -8.44 -19.08
N VAL A 92 8.95 -9.74 -18.77
CA VAL A 92 10.21 -10.48 -18.75
C VAL A 92 10.88 -10.48 -20.13
N LEU A 93 10.15 -10.84 -21.18
CA LEU A 93 10.70 -10.88 -22.55
C LEU A 93 11.19 -9.49 -22.98
N SER A 94 10.42 -8.44 -22.70
CA SER A 94 10.79 -7.05 -23.05
C SER A 94 12.06 -6.56 -22.33
N SER A 95 12.46 -7.20 -21.24
CA SER A 95 13.64 -6.84 -20.45
C SER A 95 14.94 -7.49 -20.93
N LEU A 96 14.84 -8.49 -21.82
CA LEU A 96 15.99 -9.20 -22.35
C LEU A 96 16.68 -8.42 -23.49
N PRO A 97 17.98 -8.64 -23.71
CA PRO A 97 18.68 -8.08 -24.87
C PRO A 97 18.20 -8.73 -26.17
N ASN A 98 18.33 -8.02 -27.28
CA ASN A 98 17.95 -8.53 -28.60
C ASN A 98 18.65 -9.84 -28.99
N SER A 99 19.79 -10.16 -28.39
CA SER A 99 20.51 -11.42 -28.60
C SER A 99 19.72 -12.66 -28.15
N PHE A 100 18.64 -12.49 -27.38
CA PHE A 100 17.77 -13.55 -26.88
C PHE A 100 16.40 -13.60 -27.58
N ASN A 101 16.15 -12.70 -28.55
CA ASN A 101 14.95 -12.70 -29.39
C ASN A 101 15.16 -13.50 -30.67
#